data_AF-A0A6A3JY41-F1
#
_entry.id   AF-A0A6A3JY41-F1
#
_cell.length_a   1.000
_cell.length_b   1.000
_cell.length_c   1.000
_cell.angle_alpha   90.00
_cell.angle_beta   90.00
_cell.angle_gamma   90.00
#
_symmetry.space_group_name_H-M   'P 1'
#
loop_
_entity.id
_entity.type
_entity.pdbx_description
1 polymer ?
#
loop_
_entity_poly.entity_id
_entity_poly.type
_entity_poly.pdbx_seq_one_letter_code
_entity_poly.pdbx_strand_id
1 'polypeptide(L)'
;MDESHFVIDLDDGKTLDFVGAQSVKYRSIVSGREGITMCVLLKGGSDARILCPMLIFKNKASSYPMQKLPDKIAGVCYRTSPSAFIHEHLMCEWLREPRCWGPGGPFASSRVLWMGNTSGHCGDGVEDTARELRTKVKLLPANATDKVQPVDRFLIQRIKEHWRRLAERRNMEAIRNGDWKIGASSSGKLVNPGKMFILKVAPECIRLVNLEKDKNGDNWAKKAMVQCGLGVPRDGVWKIGQLSRELQQVVAAYPEAFEEGYKQGATSASI
;
A
#
# COMPACT_ATOMS: atom_id res chain seq x y z
N MET A 1 0.94 -8.47 3.04
CA MET A 1 0.94 -7.06 3.44
C MET A 1 2.31 -6.50 3.13
N ASP A 2 2.36 -5.22 2.79
CA ASP A 2 3.61 -4.49 2.62
C ASP A 2 3.40 -2.99 2.87
N GLU A 3 4.50 -2.28 3.06
CA GLU A 3 4.55 -0.85 3.27
C GLU A 3 5.20 -0.13 2.11
N SER A 4 4.62 1.02 1.74
CA SER A 4 5.33 1.97 0.89
C SER A 4 5.49 3.30 1.58
N HIS A 5 6.73 3.75 1.68
CA HIS A 5 7.02 5.13 2.01
C HIS A 5 6.82 6.01 0.77
N PHE A 6 6.11 7.11 0.95
CA PHE A 6 5.96 8.16 -0.04
C PHE A 6 6.13 9.51 0.64
N VAL A 7 6.85 10.36 -0.08
CA VAL A 7 6.94 11.76 0.26
C VAL A 7 5.76 12.43 -0.45
N ILE A 8 5.03 13.31 0.24
CA ILE A 8 3.98 14.13 -0.40
C ILE A 8 4.67 15.25 -1.20
N ASP A 9 5.73 14.93 -1.94
CA ASP A 9 6.29 15.90 -2.85
C ASP A 9 5.39 15.90 -4.07
N LEU A 10 4.50 16.89 -4.11
CA LEU A 10 3.81 17.24 -5.35
C LEU A 10 4.67 18.15 -6.22
N ASP A 11 5.94 18.35 -5.82
CA ASP A 11 6.99 18.91 -6.65
C ASP A 11 7.48 17.80 -7.59
N ASP A 12 6.99 17.82 -8.83
CA ASP A 12 7.48 16.95 -9.89
C ASP A 12 8.66 17.59 -10.66
N GLY A 13 9.25 18.65 -10.10
CA GLY A 13 10.32 19.44 -10.73
C GLY A 13 9.83 20.23 -11.94
N LYS A 14 8.51 20.32 -12.16
CA LYS A 14 7.93 21.05 -13.29
C LYS A 14 7.37 22.38 -12.86
N THR A 15 7.50 23.36 -13.74
CA THR A 15 6.78 24.62 -13.67
C THR A 15 5.50 24.47 -14.50
N LEU A 16 4.37 24.95 -13.99
CA LEU A 16 3.08 24.79 -14.67
C LEU A 16 2.25 26.05 -14.48
N ASP A 17 1.79 26.61 -15.60
CA ASP A 17 0.86 27.73 -15.64
C ASP A 17 -0.01 27.62 -16.92
N PHE A 18 -1.03 28.45 -17.03
CA PHE A 18 -1.89 28.50 -18.22
C PHE A 18 -1.18 29.14 -19.40
N VAL A 19 -1.56 28.72 -20.61
CA VAL A 19 -1.07 29.32 -21.86
C VAL A 19 -1.38 30.82 -21.85
N GLY A 20 -0.35 31.65 -22.06
CA GLY A 20 -0.45 33.11 -22.01
C GLY A 20 -0.06 33.76 -20.67
N ALA A 21 0.33 32.97 -19.66
CA ALA A 21 0.83 33.51 -18.40
C ALA A 21 2.13 34.32 -18.60
N GLN A 22 2.21 35.51 -18.01
CA GLN A 22 3.40 36.37 -18.09
C GLN A 22 4.56 35.90 -17.22
N SER A 23 4.31 35.02 -16.25
CA SER A 23 5.34 34.42 -15.39
C SER A 23 4.91 33.01 -14.99
N VAL A 24 5.81 32.03 -15.05
CA VAL A 24 5.53 30.65 -14.61
C VAL A 24 6.00 30.47 -13.16
N LYS A 25 5.09 30.08 -12.27
CA LYS A 25 5.41 29.84 -10.85
C LYS A 25 5.93 28.43 -10.59
N TYR A 26 6.78 28.29 -9.56
CA TYR A 26 7.34 27.00 -9.16
C TYR A 26 6.31 26.17 -8.40
N ARG A 27 5.99 25.00 -8.94
CA ARG A 27 4.94 24.12 -8.44
C ARG A 27 5.41 23.22 -7.30
N SER A 28 5.89 23.84 -6.23
CA SER A 28 6.23 23.11 -5.01
C SER A 28 5.18 23.36 -3.94
N ILE A 29 4.90 22.34 -3.12
CA ILE A 29 4.09 22.50 -1.90
C ILE A 29 5.03 22.65 -0.71
N VAL A 30 4.74 23.62 0.16
CA VAL A 30 5.69 24.15 1.17
C VAL A 30 6.04 23.20 2.32
N SER A 31 5.61 21.95 2.29
CA SER A 31 6.11 20.94 3.22
C SER A 31 5.98 19.51 2.67
N GLY A 32 6.08 19.35 1.35
CA GLY A 32 5.93 18.04 0.70
C GLY A 32 6.89 16.96 1.20
N ARG A 33 8.00 17.36 1.82
CA ARG A 33 9.06 16.48 2.33
C ARG A 33 8.70 15.67 3.58
N GLU A 34 7.51 15.82 4.15
CA GLU A 34 7.09 14.98 5.27
C GLU A 34 6.73 13.59 4.73
N GLY A 35 7.65 12.64 4.94
CA GLY A 35 7.46 11.25 4.58
C GLY A 35 6.28 10.61 5.32
N ILE A 36 5.49 9.83 4.60
CA ILE A 36 4.37 9.04 5.12
C ILE A 36 4.55 7.62 4.65
N THR A 37 4.25 6.66 5.51
CA THR A 37 4.20 5.26 5.13
C THR A 37 2.74 4.82 5.03
N MET A 38 2.40 4.06 3.99
CA MET A 38 1.09 3.41 3.84
C MET A 38 1.28 1.91 3.91
N CYS A 39 0.64 1.29 4.89
CA CYS A 39 0.53 -0.15 5.02
C CYS A 39 -0.65 -0.64 4.20
N VAL A 40 -0.39 -1.60 3.30
CA VAL A 40 -1.37 -2.12 2.36
C VAL A 40 -1.52 -3.63 2.53
N LEU A 41 -2.76 -4.09 2.68
CA LEU A 41 -3.10 -5.51 2.69
C LEU A 41 -3.88 -5.89 1.44
N LEU A 42 -3.33 -6.87 0.72
CA LEU A 42 -4.01 -7.56 -0.37
C LEU A 42 -4.71 -8.80 0.19
N LYS A 43 -6.04 -8.82 0.07
CA LYS A 43 -6.86 -10.01 0.34
C LYS A 43 -6.73 -10.97 -0.85
N GLY A 44 -6.43 -12.23 -0.58
CA GLY A 44 -6.46 -13.31 -1.58
C GLY A 44 -7.85 -13.90 -1.80
N GLY A 45 -7.95 -14.90 -2.67
CA GLY A 45 -9.19 -15.65 -2.95
C GLY A 45 -9.90 -15.26 -4.24
N SER A 46 -11.19 -15.61 -4.34
CA SER A 46 -12.06 -15.24 -5.46
C SER A 46 -12.37 -13.73 -5.49
N ASP A 47 -12.48 -13.14 -4.30
CA ASP A 47 -12.73 -11.72 -4.05
C ASP A 47 -11.42 -10.99 -3.71
N ALA A 48 -10.38 -11.22 -4.53
CA ALA A 48 -9.08 -10.60 -4.32
C ALA A 48 -9.19 -9.08 -4.52
N ARG A 49 -8.75 -8.32 -3.51
CA ARG A 49 -8.77 -6.85 -3.52
C ARG A 49 -7.82 -6.28 -2.48
N ILE A 50 -7.46 -5.02 -2.66
CA ILE A 50 -6.77 -4.24 -1.63
C ILE A 50 -7.79 -3.82 -0.56
N LEU A 51 -7.43 -4.01 0.71
CA LEU A 51 -8.24 -3.62 1.86
C LEU A 51 -7.92 -2.19 2.32
N CYS A 52 -8.62 -1.72 3.36
CA CYS A 52 -8.40 -0.41 3.96
C CYS A 52 -6.91 -0.22 4.29
N PRO A 53 -6.26 0.83 3.79
CA PRO A 53 -4.87 1.12 4.14
C PRO A 53 -4.80 1.78 5.52
N MET A 54 -3.65 1.58 6.18
CA MET A 54 -3.24 2.39 7.32
C MET A 54 -2.16 3.37 6.89
N LEU A 55 -2.31 4.65 7.21
CA LEU A 55 -1.26 5.64 7.05
C LEU A 55 -0.47 5.82 8.36
N ILE A 56 0.84 6.01 8.26
CA ILE A 56 1.72 6.30 9.37
C ILE A 56 2.28 7.71 9.14
N PHE A 57 1.80 8.67 9.91
CA PHE A 57 2.30 10.03 9.87
C PHE A 57 3.52 10.19 10.79
N LYS A 58 4.47 11.04 10.35
CA LYS A 58 5.54 11.48 11.24
C LYS A 58 4.97 12.30 12.39
N ASN A 59 5.25 11.88 13.63
CA ASN A 59 4.88 12.61 14.83
C ASN A 59 5.84 12.24 15.96
N LYS A 60 6.64 13.20 16.44
CA LYS A 60 7.62 12.95 17.51
C LYS A 60 6.99 12.46 18.80
N ALA A 61 5.75 12.90 19.08
CA ALA A 61 5.03 12.50 20.28
C ALA A 61 4.35 11.13 20.17
N SER A 62 4.33 10.52 18.97
CA SER A 62 3.57 9.30 18.66
C SER A 62 2.10 9.36 19.10
N SER A 63 1.53 10.55 19.25
CA SER A 63 0.18 10.72 19.77
C SER A 63 -0.87 10.31 18.74
N TYR A 64 -1.87 9.56 19.22
CA TYR A 64 -3.04 9.16 18.46
C TYR A 64 -4.31 9.36 19.32
N PRO A 65 -5.34 10.06 18.79
CA PRO A 65 -5.34 10.82 17.54
C PRO A 65 -4.44 12.07 17.61
N MET A 66 -3.94 12.54 16.46
CA MET A 66 -3.25 13.82 16.34
C MET A 66 -4.22 14.99 16.59
N GLN A 67 -3.71 16.06 17.21
CA GLN A 67 -4.50 17.28 17.46
C GLN A 67 -5.08 17.82 16.16
N LYS A 68 -6.39 18.10 16.14
CA LYS A 68 -7.16 18.60 14.97
C LYS A 68 -7.20 17.65 13.76
N LEU A 69 -6.83 16.38 13.92
CA LEU A 69 -6.90 15.38 12.85
C LEU A 69 -7.70 14.16 13.32
N PRO A 70 -9.05 14.19 13.25
CA PRO A 70 -9.85 13.04 13.68
C PRO A 70 -9.67 11.84 12.76
N ASP A 71 -9.52 10.63 13.31
CA ASP A 71 -9.48 9.38 12.54
C ASP A 71 -10.90 8.87 12.23
N LYS A 72 -11.62 9.63 11.40
CA LYS A 72 -13.04 9.37 11.07
C LYS A 72 -13.31 9.19 9.58
N ILE A 73 -12.28 9.24 8.74
CA ILE A 73 -12.46 9.10 7.29
C ILE A 73 -12.70 7.63 6.94
N ALA A 74 -13.84 7.34 6.32
CA ALA A 74 -14.18 5.99 5.91
C ALA A 74 -13.18 5.45 4.88
N GLY A 75 -12.85 4.15 5.02
CA GLY A 75 -11.95 3.47 4.09
C GLY A 75 -10.46 3.72 4.31
N VAL A 76 -10.07 4.44 5.36
CA VAL A 76 -8.68 4.62 5.79
C VAL A 76 -8.60 4.63 7.31
N CYS A 77 -7.43 4.33 7.85
CA CYS A 77 -7.06 4.63 9.22
C CYS A 77 -5.67 5.24 9.27
N TYR A 78 -5.31 5.84 10.40
CA TYR A 78 -3.93 6.26 10.58
C TYR A 78 -3.40 6.01 11.98
N ARG A 79 -2.08 5.93 12.06
CA ARG A 79 -1.29 5.97 13.28
C ARG A 79 -0.12 6.92 13.09
N THR A 80 0.69 7.07 14.11
CA THR A 80 1.83 7.97 14.04
C THR A 80 3.06 7.33 14.64
N SER A 81 4.23 7.70 14.12
CA SER A 81 5.52 7.31 14.70
C SER A 81 6.54 8.43 14.52
N PRO A 82 7.64 8.47 15.30
CA PRO A 82 8.61 9.55 15.21
C PRO A 82 9.33 9.60 13.86
N SER A 83 9.43 8.46 13.17
CA SER A 83 10.11 8.28 11.89
C SER A 83 9.16 8.21 10.69
N ALA A 84 7.84 8.10 10.93
CA ALA A 84 6.82 7.72 9.94
C ALA A 84 6.93 6.29 9.39
N PHE A 85 7.84 5.46 9.91
CA PHE A 85 7.94 4.05 9.54
C PHE A 85 7.23 3.17 10.56
N ILE A 86 6.89 1.95 10.14
CA ILE A 86 6.39 0.91 11.02
C ILE A 86 7.51 0.37 11.91
N HIS A 87 7.16 0.05 13.15
CA HIS A 87 8.01 -0.66 14.12
C HIS A 87 7.14 -1.71 14.81
N GLU A 88 7.76 -2.60 15.58
CA GLU A 88 7.09 -3.76 16.18
C GLU A 88 5.77 -3.42 16.88
N HIS A 89 5.79 -2.47 17.83
CA HIS A 89 4.57 -2.07 18.54
C HIS A 89 3.46 -1.57 17.60
N LEU A 90 3.81 -0.78 16.59
CA LEU A 90 2.85 -0.26 15.61
C LEU A 90 2.34 -1.36 14.66
N MET A 91 3.16 -2.38 14.40
CA MET A 91 2.73 -3.57 13.69
C MET A 91 1.68 -4.35 14.49
N CYS A 92 1.84 -4.47 15.81
CA CYS A 92 0.83 -5.05 16.68
C CYS A 92 -0.48 -4.26 16.68
N GLU A 93 -0.42 -2.92 16.63
CA GLU A 93 -1.62 -2.08 16.46
C GLU A 93 -2.28 -2.29 15.10
N TRP A 94 -1.48 -2.39 14.03
CA TRP A 94 -1.97 -2.65 12.68
C TRP A 94 -2.67 -4.02 12.58
N LEU A 95 -2.09 -5.06 13.19
CA LEU A 95 -2.70 -6.38 13.29
C LEU A 95 -4.09 -6.32 13.97
N ARG A 96 -4.24 -5.49 15.00
CA ARG A 96 -5.51 -5.35 15.74
C ARG A 96 -6.51 -4.38 15.11
N GLU A 97 -6.12 -3.57 14.13
CA GLU A 97 -6.99 -2.54 13.52
C GLU A 97 -8.07 -3.15 12.62
N PRO A 98 -9.35 -3.22 13.05
CA PRO A 98 -10.37 -3.99 12.33
C PRO A 98 -10.63 -3.49 10.91
N ARG A 99 -10.45 -2.18 10.68
CA ARG A 99 -10.65 -1.58 9.35
C ARG A 99 -9.74 -2.22 8.30
N CYS A 100 -8.49 -2.53 8.66
CA CYS A 100 -7.49 -3.11 7.76
C CYS A 100 -7.82 -4.54 7.28
N TRP A 101 -8.72 -5.26 7.95
CA TRP A 101 -8.99 -6.69 7.70
C TRP A 101 -10.30 -6.97 6.96
N GLY A 102 -11.09 -5.93 6.70
CA GLY A 102 -12.40 -6.05 6.05
C GLY A 102 -13.50 -6.54 7.01
N PRO A 103 -14.66 -6.99 6.46
CA PRO A 103 -15.79 -7.42 7.28
C PRO A 103 -15.42 -8.54 8.26
N GLY A 104 -15.81 -8.37 9.53
CA GLY A 104 -15.50 -9.29 10.62
C GLY A 104 -14.15 -9.05 11.32
N GLY A 105 -13.30 -8.16 10.77
CA GLY A 105 -12.02 -7.81 11.40
C GLY A 105 -11.00 -8.96 11.42
N PRO A 106 -9.90 -8.81 12.20
CA PRO A 106 -8.83 -9.81 12.24
C PRO A 106 -9.28 -11.15 12.85
N PHE A 107 -10.31 -11.16 13.69
CA PHE A 107 -10.80 -12.36 14.37
C PHE A 107 -11.75 -13.23 13.54
N ALA A 108 -12.13 -12.80 12.33
CA ALA A 108 -13.19 -13.44 11.56
C ALA A 108 -12.90 -14.89 11.16
N SER A 109 -11.63 -15.24 10.92
CA SER A 109 -11.24 -16.59 10.50
C SER A 109 -9.75 -16.82 10.69
N SER A 110 -9.33 -18.10 10.76
CA SER A 110 -7.92 -18.45 10.65
C SER A 110 -7.35 -18.06 9.28
N ARG A 111 -6.12 -17.54 9.23
CA ARG A 111 -5.50 -16.97 8.02
C ARG A 111 -3.99 -17.18 7.98
N VAL A 112 -3.43 -17.07 6.78
CA VAL A 112 -1.98 -16.95 6.58
C VAL A 112 -1.68 -15.54 6.07
N LEU A 113 -0.84 -14.81 6.80
CA LEU A 113 -0.39 -13.47 6.45
C LEU A 113 1.05 -13.53 5.94
N TRP A 114 1.24 -13.16 4.67
CA TRP A 114 2.55 -13.05 4.05
C TRP A 114 3.08 -11.62 4.11
N MET A 115 4.33 -11.43 4.55
CA MET A 115 4.97 -10.11 4.72
C MET A 115 6.45 -10.15 4.36
N GLY A 116 7.06 -8.99 4.09
CA GLY A 116 8.51 -8.86 4.06
C GLY A 116 9.12 -9.12 5.45
N ASN A 117 10.42 -9.44 5.50
CA ASN A 117 11.14 -9.76 6.74
C ASN A 117 11.80 -8.54 7.39
N THR A 118 11.18 -7.36 7.28
CA THR A 118 11.70 -6.12 7.86
C THR A 118 11.70 -6.23 9.39
N SER A 119 12.59 -5.50 10.07
CA SER A 119 12.74 -5.60 11.53
C SER A 119 11.45 -5.26 12.30
N GLY A 120 10.58 -4.41 11.75
CA GLY A 120 9.29 -4.09 12.36
C GLY A 120 8.29 -5.24 12.35
N HIS A 121 8.51 -6.30 11.56
CA HIS A 121 7.59 -7.44 11.41
C HIS A 121 8.01 -8.68 12.20
N CYS A 122 9.26 -8.71 12.66
CA CYS A 122 9.91 -9.93 13.14
C CYS A 122 10.07 -9.99 14.67
N GLY A 123 9.39 -9.13 15.43
CA GLY A 123 9.45 -9.14 16.89
C GLY A 123 8.47 -10.13 17.52
N ASP A 124 8.81 -10.67 18.69
CA ASP A 124 7.99 -11.64 19.43
C ASP A 124 6.56 -11.12 19.66
N GLY A 125 6.39 -9.82 19.90
CA GLY A 125 5.08 -9.21 20.08
C GLY A 125 4.19 -9.30 18.83
N VAL A 126 4.79 -9.31 17.64
CA VAL A 126 4.06 -9.46 16.36
C VAL A 126 3.59 -10.92 16.21
N GLU A 127 4.44 -11.89 16.52
CA GLU A 127 4.09 -13.30 16.47
C GLU A 127 3.00 -13.66 17.47
N ASP A 128 3.12 -13.19 18.71
CA ASP A 128 2.13 -13.42 19.77
C ASP A 128 0.80 -12.74 19.44
N THR A 129 0.83 -11.49 18.95
CA THR A 129 -0.38 -10.80 18.48
C THR A 129 -1.02 -11.55 17.31
N ALA A 130 -0.23 -12.02 16.34
CA ALA A 130 -0.77 -12.79 15.22
C ALA A 130 -1.41 -14.10 15.68
N ARG A 131 -0.79 -14.80 16.65
CA ARG A 131 -1.32 -16.02 17.26
C ARG A 131 -2.65 -15.79 17.97
N GLU A 132 -2.76 -14.71 18.75
CA GLU A 132 -4.01 -14.27 19.39
C GLU A 132 -5.14 -14.11 18.35
N LEU A 133 -4.80 -13.54 17.19
CA LEU A 133 -5.70 -13.29 16.07
C LEU A 133 -5.89 -14.51 15.14
N ARG A 134 -5.42 -15.70 15.52
CA ARG A 134 -5.47 -16.93 14.69
C ARG A 134 -4.85 -16.73 13.30
N THR A 135 -3.82 -15.90 13.22
CA THR A 135 -3.10 -15.56 11.99
C THR A 135 -1.71 -16.20 12.02
N LYS A 136 -1.42 -17.05 11.04
CA LYS A 136 -0.08 -17.58 10.82
C LYS A 136 0.73 -16.60 9.97
N VAL A 137 1.77 -16.01 10.55
CA VAL A 137 2.70 -15.16 9.81
C VAL A 137 3.66 -16.03 9.00
N LYS A 138 3.89 -15.63 7.74
CA LYS A 138 4.95 -16.18 6.89
C LYS A 138 5.76 -15.02 6.32
N LEU A 139 7.07 -15.07 6.54
CA LEU A 139 7.99 -14.08 6.03
C LEU A 139 8.50 -14.50 4.65
N LEU A 140 8.56 -13.55 3.74
CA LEU A 140 9.18 -13.73 2.44
C LEU A 140 10.71 -13.65 2.58
N PRO A 141 11.47 -14.30 1.66
CA PRO A 141 12.91 -14.21 1.64
C PRO A 141 13.40 -12.75 1.59
N ALA A 142 14.52 -12.49 2.26
CA ALA A 142 15.18 -11.20 2.22
C ALA A 142 15.47 -10.78 0.76
N ASN A 143 15.32 -9.49 0.46
CA ASN A 143 15.65 -8.91 -0.86
C ASN A 143 14.91 -9.57 -2.05
N ALA A 144 13.70 -10.08 -1.81
CA ALA A 144 12.88 -10.69 -2.85
C ALA A 144 11.47 -10.07 -2.97
N THR A 145 11.13 -9.04 -2.18
CA THR A 145 9.78 -8.47 -2.18
C THR A 145 9.40 -7.90 -3.55
N ASP A 146 10.36 -7.26 -4.23
CA ASP A 146 10.26 -6.74 -5.59
C ASP A 146 9.92 -7.83 -6.63
N LYS A 147 10.20 -9.11 -6.31
CA LYS A 147 10.01 -10.26 -7.20
C LYS A 147 8.77 -11.08 -6.86
N VAL A 148 8.55 -11.35 -5.58
CA VAL A 148 7.59 -12.38 -5.13
C VAL A 148 6.46 -11.84 -4.25
N GLN A 149 6.49 -10.57 -3.87
CA GLN A 149 5.46 -9.95 -3.04
C GLN A 149 4.47 -9.19 -3.94
N PRO A 150 3.17 -9.58 -3.99
CA PRO A 150 2.20 -8.98 -4.91
C PRO A 150 1.96 -7.47 -4.75
N VAL A 151 2.00 -7.00 -3.50
CA VAL A 151 1.73 -5.61 -3.11
C VAL A 151 2.86 -4.70 -3.57
N ASP A 152 4.11 -5.04 -3.23
CA ASP A 152 5.34 -4.32 -3.59
C ASP A 152 5.51 -4.27 -5.10
N ARG A 153 5.50 -5.46 -5.73
CA ARG A 153 5.80 -5.60 -7.14
C ARG A 153 4.77 -4.95 -8.06
N PHE A 154 3.49 -4.99 -7.71
CA PHE A 154 2.42 -4.59 -8.64
C PHE A 154 1.54 -3.46 -8.09
N LEU A 155 1.00 -3.63 -6.88
CA LEU A 155 -0.11 -2.78 -6.43
C LEU A 155 0.34 -1.41 -5.94
N ILE A 156 1.49 -1.32 -5.25
CA ILE A 156 2.06 -0.06 -4.76
C ILE A 156 2.32 0.90 -5.91
N GLN A 157 2.85 0.42 -7.04
CA GLN A 157 3.06 1.25 -8.22
C GLN A 157 1.74 1.83 -8.73
N ARG A 158 0.68 1.01 -8.86
CA ARG A 158 -0.64 1.45 -9.31
C ARG A 158 -1.26 2.46 -8.34
N ILE A 159 -1.10 2.26 -7.04
CA ILE A 159 -1.55 3.23 -6.02
C ILE A 159 -0.80 4.56 -6.19
N LYS A 160 0.52 4.53 -6.38
CA LYS A 160 1.34 5.74 -6.61
C LYS A 160 0.98 6.46 -7.91
N GLU A 161 0.56 5.75 -8.95
CA GLU A 161 0.04 6.34 -10.20
C GLU A 161 -1.27 7.12 -9.96
N HIS A 162 -2.26 6.52 -9.31
CA HIS A 162 -3.50 7.22 -8.96
C HIS A 162 -3.27 8.38 -8.00
N TRP A 163 -2.38 8.19 -7.03
CA TRP A 163 -2.01 9.23 -6.07
C TRP A 163 -1.50 10.46 -6.79
N ARG A 164 -0.52 10.28 -7.70
CA ARG A 164 0.00 11.36 -8.53
C ARG A 164 -1.12 12.02 -9.32
N ARG A 165 -1.99 11.26 -10.00
CA ARG A 165 -3.09 11.83 -10.78
C ARG A 165 -4.05 12.69 -9.95
N LEU A 166 -4.41 12.26 -8.74
CA LEU A 166 -5.32 12.99 -7.86
C LEU A 166 -4.65 14.23 -7.27
N ALA A 167 -3.39 14.11 -6.89
CA ALA A 167 -2.55 15.24 -6.50
C ALA A 167 -2.43 16.28 -7.61
N GLU A 168 -2.18 15.84 -8.84
CA GLU A 168 -2.11 16.69 -10.04
C GLU A 168 -3.40 17.49 -10.22
N ARG A 169 -4.55 16.81 -10.17
CA ARG A 169 -5.86 17.46 -10.29
C ARG A 169 -6.07 18.55 -9.23
N ARG A 170 -5.79 18.22 -7.97
CA ARG A 170 -5.91 19.19 -6.86
C ARG A 170 -5.01 20.40 -7.08
N ASN A 171 -3.79 20.19 -7.56
CA ASN A 171 -2.87 21.31 -7.82
C ASN A 171 -3.38 22.21 -8.94
N MET A 172 -3.94 21.65 -10.00
CA MET A 172 -4.57 22.42 -11.06
C MET A 172 -5.74 23.26 -10.54
N GLU A 173 -6.58 22.70 -9.66
CA GLU A 173 -7.69 23.42 -9.02
C GLU A 173 -7.16 24.54 -8.12
N ALA A 174 -6.15 24.28 -7.30
CA ALA A 174 -5.51 25.28 -6.45
C ALA A 174 -4.91 26.45 -7.26
N ILE A 175 -4.29 26.17 -8.40
CA ILE A 175 -3.77 27.19 -9.32
C ILE A 175 -4.92 28.06 -9.85
N ARG A 176 -6.03 27.45 -10.29
CA ARG A 176 -7.22 28.18 -10.80
C ARG A 176 -7.84 29.09 -9.74
N ASN A 177 -7.87 28.63 -8.50
CA ASN A 177 -8.44 29.38 -7.38
C ASN A 177 -7.49 30.45 -6.84
N GLY A 178 -6.23 30.47 -7.27
CA GLY A 178 -5.22 31.37 -6.71
C GLY A 178 -4.76 30.99 -5.31
N ASP A 179 -4.87 29.71 -4.92
CA ASP A 179 -4.49 29.15 -3.61
C ASP A 179 -2.96 29.06 -3.42
N TRP A 180 -2.29 30.18 -3.66
CA TRP A 180 -0.86 30.36 -3.47
C TRP A 180 -0.58 30.68 -2.00
N LYS A 181 0.55 30.19 -1.48
CA LYS A 181 0.99 30.57 -0.15
C LYS A 181 1.31 32.07 -0.12
N ILE A 182 0.84 32.75 0.93
CA ILE A 182 1.08 34.19 1.15
C ILE A 182 2.22 34.39 2.18
N GLY A 183 2.99 35.46 2.04
CA GLY A 183 4.02 35.90 3.00
C GLY A 183 5.47 35.73 2.53
N ALA A 184 6.44 36.13 3.35
CA ALA A 184 7.87 36.18 3.00
C ALA A 184 8.50 34.81 2.64
N SER A 185 7.83 33.70 3.00
CA SER A 185 8.23 32.33 2.65
C SER A 185 7.35 31.70 1.55
N SER A 186 6.72 32.55 0.72
CA SER A 186 5.77 32.14 -0.33
C SER A 186 6.44 31.52 -1.55
N SER A 187 7.62 31.98 -2.00
CA SER A 187 8.43 31.39 -3.08
C SER A 187 7.63 30.88 -4.32
N GLY A 188 6.45 31.44 -4.62
CA GLY A 188 5.55 30.97 -5.69
C GLY A 188 4.89 29.61 -5.46
N LYS A 189 4.84 29.10 -4.22
CA LYS A 189 4.38 27.74 -3.88
C LYS A 189 2.88 27.68 -3.58
N LEU A 190 2.26 26.54 -3.84
CA LEU A 190 0.86 26.29 -3.48
C LEU A 190 0.70 26.09 -1.96
N VAL A 191 -0.48 26.43 -1.43
CA VAL A 191 -0.87 26.12 -0.05
C VAL A 191 -0.83 24.60 0.16
N ASN A 192 -0.31 24.16 1.31
CA ASN A 192 -0.32 22.74 1.67
C ASN A 192 -1.77 22.28 1.97
N PRO A 193 -2.29 21.23 1.29
CA PRO A 193 -3.64 20.72 1.52
C PRO A 193 -3.84 20.02 2.88
N GLY A 194 -2.75 19.75 3.62
CA GLY A 194 -2.77 19.17 4.96
C GLY A 194 -3.04 17.67 4.99
N LYS A 195 -2.89 17.08 6.18
CA LYS A 195 -3.05 15.62 6.40
C LYS A 195 -4.47 15.11 6.12
N MET A 196 -5.50 15.96 6.22
CA MET A 196 -6.88 15.60 5.87
C MET A 196 -7.07 15.29 4.38
N PHE A 197 -6.36 15.98 3.49
CA PHE A 197 -6.40 15.67 2.06
C PHE A 197 -5.81 14.27 1.79
N ILE A 198 -4.71 13.94 2.44
CA ILE A 198 -4.02 12.65 2.35
C ILE A 198 -4.96 11.51 2.79
N LEU A 199 -5.66 11.71 3.92
CA LEU A 199 -6.66 10.76 4.40
C LEU A 199 -7.83 10.58 3.43
N LYS A 200 -8.18 11.59 2.63
CA LYS A 200 -9.23 11.48 1.60
C LYS A 200 -8.71 10.82 0.32
N VAL A 201 -7.46 11.06 -0.06
CA VAL A 201 -6.84 10.53 -1.29
C VAL A 201 -6.49 9.05 -1.15
N ALA A 202 -5.96 8.61 -0.02
CA ALA A 202 -5.58 7.22 0.20
C ALA A 202 -6.69 6.20 -0.10
N PRO A 203 -7.91 6.29 0.50
CA PRO A 203 -8.99 5.35 0.20
C PRO A 203 -9.47 5.44 -1.25
N GLU A 204 -9.43 6.63 -1.85
CA GLU A 204 -9.80 6.81 -3.25
C GLU A 204 -8.80 6.13 -4.20
N CYS A 205 -7.50 6.20 -3.94
CA CYS A 205 -6.51 5.44 -4.69
C CYS A 205 -6.76 3.93 -4.60
N ILE A 206 -7.03 3.41 -3.40
CA ILE A 206 -7.36 2.00 -3.21
C ILE A 206 -8.62 1.61 -3.98
N ARG A 207 -9.67 2.44 -3.93
CA ARG A 207 -10.91 2.22 -4.70
C ARG A 207 -10.64 2.18 -6.19
N LEU A 208 -9.86 3.13 -6.72
CA LEU A 208 -9.52 3.19 -8.14
C LEU A 208 -8.74 1.96 -8.59
N VAL A 209 -7.71 1.54 -7.85
CA VAL A 209 -6.95 0.31 -8.18
C VAL A 209 -7.84 -0.93 -8.12
N ASN A 210 -8.74 -1.04 -7.16
CA ASN A 210 -9.66 -2.18 -7.06
C ASN A 210 -10.70 -2.23 -8.20
N LEU A 211 -11.03 -1.09 -8.81
CA LEU A 211 -11.95 -1.01 -9.96
C LEU A 211 -11.28 -1.31 -11.29
N GLU A 212 -9.97 -1.20 -11.36
CA GLU A 212 -9.23 -1.49 -12.58
C GLU A 212 -9.30 -2.97 -12.94
N LYS A 213 -9.67 -3.20 -14.20
CA LYS A 213 -9.73 -4.53 -14.80
C LYS A 213 -8.95 -4.52 -16.10
N ASP A 214 -8.33 -5.64 -16.41
CA ASP A 214 -7.75 -5.84 -17.73
C ASP A 214 -8.84 -6.19 -18.77
N LYS A 215 -8.41 -6.42 -20.02
CA LYS A 215 -9.29 -6.77 -21.14
C LYS A 215 -10.09 -8.06 -20.92
N ASN A 216 -9.64 -8.94 -20.02
CA ASN A 216 -10.32 -10.18 -19.67
C ASN A 216 -11.26 -9.98 -18.46
N GLY A 217 -11.36 -8.75 -17.95
CA GLY A 217 -12.13 -8.38 -16.78
C GLY A 217 -11.46 -8.76 -15.46
N ASP A 218 -10.20 -9.19 -15.46
CA ASP A 218 -9.46 -9.55 -14.24
C ASP A 218 -8.94 -8.31 -13.54
N ASN A 219 -9.16 -8.24 -12.22
CA ASN A 219 -8.65 -7.14 -11.42
C ASN A 219 -7.15 -7.32 -11.14
N TRP A 220 -6.45 -6.21 -10.89
CA TRP A 220 -5.01 -6.23 -10.64
C TRP A 220 -4.63 -7.02 -9.38
N ALA A 221 -5.48 -7.00 -8.36
CA ALA A 221 -5.28 -7.74 -7.12
C ALA A 221 -5.15 -9.25 -7.37
N LYS A 222 -6.09 -9.82 -8.14
CA LYS A 222 -6.11 -11.23 -8.53
C LYS A 222 -4.90 -11.57 -9.39
N LYS A 223 -4.62 -10.74 -10.38
CA LYS A 223 -3.47 -10.92 -11.27
C LYS A 223 -2.14 -10.92 -10.52
N ALA A 224 -1.94 -9.96 -9.61
CA ALA A 224 -0.73 -9.88 -8.79
C ALA A 224 -0.53 -11.14 -7.93
N MET A 225 -1.60 -11.66 -7.32
CA MET A 225 -1.54 -12.92 -6.55
C MET A 225 -1.10 -14.09 -7.42
N VAL A 226 -1.69 -14.23 -8.61
CA VAL A 226 -1.36 -15.30 -9.56
C VAL A 226 0.08 -15.19 -10.04
N GLN A 227 0.52 -13.99 -10.42
CA GLN A 227 1.88 -13.76 -10.91
C GLN A 227 2.95 -13.97 -9.83
N CYS A 228 2.61 -13.86 -8.55
CA CYS A 228 3.50 -14.15 -7.43
C CYS A 228 3.34 -15.58 -6.87
N GLY A 229 2.53 -16.44 -7.50
CA GLY A 229 2.31 -17.81 -7.04
C GLY A 229 1.50 -17.93 -5.73
N LEU A 230 0.87 -16.84 -5.28
CA LEU A 230 0.05 -16.79 -4.06
C LEU A 230 -1.45 -16.93 -4.34
N GLY A 231 -1.84 -17.18 -5.60
CA GLY A 231 -3.22 -17.39 -6.00
C GLY A 231 -3.34 -18.27 -7.23
N VAL A 232 -4.57 -18.73 -7.47
CA VAL A 232 -4.96 -19.46 -8.69
C VAL A 232 -5.77 -18.56 -9.62
N PRO A 233 -5.64 -18.72 -10.94
CA PRO A 233 -6.46 -18.04 -11.96
C PRO A 233 -7.93 -18.48 -11.89
N ARG A 234 -8.78 -17.89 -12.74
CA ARG A 234 -10.24 -18.15 -12.74
C ARG A 234 -10.61 -19.60 -13.05
N ASP A 235 -9.85 -20.26 -13.91
CA ASP A 235 -10.07 -21.68 -14.23
C ASP A 235 -9.70 -22.60 -13.06
N GLY A 236 -9.14 -22.06 -11.96
CA GLY A 236 -8.71 -22.81 -10.79
C GLY A 236 -7.45 -23.65 -11.02
N VAL A 237 -6.88 -23.63 -12.24
CA VAL A 237 -5.77 -24.48 -12.62
C VAL A 237 -4.47 -23.69 -12.52
N TRP A 238 -3.59 -24.14 -11.62
CA TRP A 238 -2.27 -23.53 -11.49
C TRP A 238 -1.36 -23.95 -12.65
N LYS A 239 -0.67 -22.98 -13.27
CA LYS A 239 0.20 -23.19 -14.44
C LYS A 239 1.47 -22.34 -14.29
N ILE A 240 2.65 -22.90 -14.56
CA ILE A 240 3.93 -22.15 -14.45
C ILE A 240 3.91 -20.86 -15.30
N GLY A 241 3.36 -20.93 -16.52
CA GLY A 241 3.33 -19.80 -17.45
C GLY A 241 2.54 -18.57 -16.97
N GLN A 242 1.76 -18.69 -15.89
CA GLN A 242 1.04 -17.55 -15.28
C GLN A 242 1.89 -16.73 -14.30
N LEU A 243 3.00 -17.31 -13.83
CA LEU A 243 3.89 -16.67 -12.87
C LEU A 243 4.64 -15.51 -13.53
N SER A 244 5.21 -14.64 -12.70
CA SER A 244 6.20 -13.69 -13.16
C SER A 244 7.41 -14.40 -13.78
N ARG A 245 8.10 -13.71 -14.70
CA ARG A 245 9.27 -14.27 -15.40
C ARG A 245 10.34 -14.78 -14.43
N GLU A 246 10.58 -14.04 -13.36
CA GLU A 246 11.58 -14.36 -12.34
C GLU A 246 11.19 -15.62 -11.58
N LEU A 247 9.91 -15.81 -11.25
CA LEU A 247 9.45 -17.05 -10.63
C LEU A 247 9.50 -18.23 -11.61
N GLN A 248 9.19 -18.01 -12.89
CA GLN A 248 9.37 -19.06 -13.91
C GLN A 248 10.85 -19.49 -14.00
N GLN A 249 11.79 -18.55 -13.93
CA GLN A 249 13.22 -18.84 -13.91
C GLN A 249 13.64 -19.62 -12.66
N VAL A 250 13.09 -19.28 -11.48
CA VAL A 250 13.33 -20.05 -10.24
C VAL A 250 12.82 -21.48 -10.37
N VAL A 251 11.59 -21.66 -10.89
CA VAL A 251 11.03 -23.01 -11.12
C VAL A 251 11.90 -23.81 -12.10
N ALA A 252 12.35 -23.17 -13.18
CA ALA A 252 13.24 -23.82 -14.16
C ALA A 252 14.61 -24.20 -13.58
N ALA A 253 15.14 -23.41 -12.65
CA ALA A 253 16.42 -23.69 -11.99
C ALA A 253 16.32 -24.77 -10.90
N TYR A 254 15.15 -24.91 -10.27
CA TYR A 254 14.93 -25.83 -9.14
C TYR A 254 13.66 -26.69 -9.33
N PRO A 255 13.57 -27.51 -10.40
CA PRO A 255 12.34 -28.23 -10.74
C PRO A 255 11.94 -29.27 -9.70
N GLU A 256 12.90 -29.98 -9.11
CA GLU A 256 12.63 -31.01 -8.09
C GLU A 256 12.06 -30.40 -6.79
N ALA A 257 12.68 -29.33 -6.30
CA ALA A 257 12.22 -28.61 -5.11
C ALA A 257 10.85 -27.98 -5.32
N PHE A 258 10.58 -27.47 -6.54
CA PHE A 258 9.27 -26.97 -6.91
C PHE A 258 8.21 -28.08 -6.88
N GLU A 259 8.49 -29.23 -7.49
CA GLU A 259 7.57 -30.36 -7.57
C GLU A 259 7.26 -30.95 -6.19
N GLU A 260 8.28 -31.07 -5.32
CA GLU A 260 8.10 -31.49 -3.93
C GLU A 260 7.18 -30.52 -3.17
N GLY A 261 7.48 -29.22 -3.23
CA GLY A 261 6.65 -28.19 -2.59
C GLY A 261 5.22 -28.14 -3.11
N TYR A 262 5.04 -28.34 -4.43
CA TYR A 262 3.72 -28.40 -5.06
C TYR A 262 2.89 -29.57 -4.52
N LYS A 263 3.47 -30.77 -4.44
CA LYS A 263 2.82 -31.97 -3.88
C LYS A 263 2.43 -31.80 -2.42
N GLN A 264 3.33 -31.24 -1.60
CA GLN A 264 3.04 -30.93 -0.19
C GLN A 264 1.88 -29.94 -0.05
N GLY A 265 1.85 -28.90 -0.89
CA GLY A 265 0.78 -27.91 -0.92
C GLY A 265 -0.58 -28.49 -1.35
N ALA A 266 -0.60 -29.29 -2.42
CA ALA A 266 -1.81 -29.94 -2.93
C ALA A 266 -2.44 -30.90 -1.90
N THR A 267 -1.59 -31.65 -1.20
CA THR A 267 -2.02 -32.56 -0.12
C THR A 267 -2.64 -31.78 1.04
N SER A 268 -2.06 -30.63 1.40
CA SER A 268 -2.55 -29.78 2.49
C SER A 268 -3.85 -29.04 2.17
N ALA A 269 -4.18 -28.85 0.89
CA ALA A 269 -5.40 -28.19 0.43
C ALA A 269 -6.60 -29.14 0.26
N SER A 270 -6.37 -30.45 0.34
CA SER A 270 -7.37 -31.50 0.15
C SER A 270 -7.97 -32.02 1.48
N ILE A 271 -7.65 -31.34 2.59
CA ILE A 271 -8.11 -31.58 3.97
C ILE A 271 -8.90 -30.36 4.42
#